data_AF-A0A7S2HUD7-F1
#
_entry.id   AF-A0A7S2HUD7-F1
#
_cell.length_a   1.000
_cell.length_b   1.000
_cell.length_c   1.000
_cell.angle_alpha   90.00
_cell.angle_beta   90.00
_cell.angle_gamma   90.00
#
_symmetry.space_group_name_H-M   'P 1'
#
loop_
_entity.id
_entity.type
_entity.pdbx_description
1 polymer ?
#
loop_
_entity_poly.entity_id
_entity_poly.type
_entity_poly.pdbx_seq_one_letter_code
_entity_poly.pdbx_strand_id
1 'polypeptide(L)'
;MTHNASKGLRVPIFFADFESSIYGKPSHEFSPLADLQRFFRSGFASSPCLLCVTLNYRAPSELFYDRDAPQLSTDDLEGFVAAEAAAQGMECKPLEMFQYGMAFSLFELTSC
;
A
#
# COMPACT_ATOMS: atom_id res chain seq x y z
N MET A 1 13.79 15.93 -10.00
CA MET A 1 12.63 16.23 -9.14
C MET A 1 13.16 16.59 -7.77
N THR A 2 13.02 17.85 -7.36
CA THR A 2 13.36 18.29 -6.00
C THR A 2 12.40 17.63 -5.01
N HIS A 3 12.92 16.73 -4.18
CA HIS A 3 12.16 15.97 -3.19
C HIS A 3 11.47 16.91 -2.18
N ASN A 4 10.18 16.64 -1.90
CA ASN A 4 9.38 17.30 -0.86
C ASN A 4 10.01 17.21 0.54
N ALA A 5 10.94 16.27 0.74
CA ALA A 5 11.76 16.11 1.93
C ALA A 5 12.49 17.39 2.37
N SER A 6 12.93 18.23 1.43
CA SER A 6 13.65 19.49 1.71
C SER A 6 12.76 20.61 2.27
N LYS A 7 11.43 20.46 2.21
CA LYS A 7 10.45 21.47 2.63
C LYS A 7 9.74 21.13 3.94
N GLY A 8 10.15 20.07 4.64
CA GLY A 8 9.55 19.65 5.91
C GLY A 8 8.13 19.07 5.77
N LEU A 9 7.55 19.06 4.57
CA LEU A 9 6.31 18.37 4.24
C LEU A 9 6.64 16.92 3.87
N ARG A 10 6.56 16.02 4.85
CA ARG A 10 6.81 14.58 4.67
C ARG A 10 5.50 13.80 4.68
N VAL A 11 4.65 14.07 3.68
CA VAL A 11 3.49 13.23 3.42
C VAL A 11 3.43 12.90 1.94
N PRO A 12 4.14 11.88 1.46
CA PRO A 12 3.78 11.25 0.21
C PRO A 12 2.53 10.41 0.49
N ILE A 13 1.35 11.02 0.37
CA ILE A 13 0.11 10.25 0.33
C ILE A 13 0.17 9.40 -0.95
N PHE A 14 0.46 8.11 -0.79
CA PHE A 14 0.40 7.17 -1.89
C PHE A 14 -1.04 6.73 -2.08
N PHE A 15 -1.81 7.45 -2.89
CA PHE A 15 -3.07 6.90 -3.35
C PHE A 15 -2.77 5.83 -4.40
N ALA A 16 -2.78 4.57 -3.99
CA ALA A 16 -3.11 3.49 -4.91
C ALA A 16 -4.63 3.52 -5.20
N ASP A 17 -5.20 4.65 -5.58
CA ASP A 17 -6.57 4.65 -6.08
C ASP A 17 -6.54 4.07 -7.49
N PHE A 18 -6.84 2.78 -7.57
CA PHE A 18 -7.06 2.14 -8.84
C PHE A 18 -8.29 1.26 -8.67
N GLU A 19 -9.12 1.24 -9.70
CA GLU A 19 -10.10 0.18 -10.01
C GLU A 19 -9.40 -1.19 -10.25
N SER A 20 -8.30 -1.45 -9.53
CA SER A 20 -7.46 -2.63 -9.61
C SER A 20 -7.47 -3.34 -8.28
N SER A 21 -7.38 -4.66 -8.37
CA SER A 21 -7.30 -5.51 -7.19
C SER A 21 -5.89 -5.49 -6.58
N ILE A 22 -5.73 -6.08 -5.39
CA ILE A 22 -4.41 -6.41 -4.82
C ILE A 22 -3.58 -7.30 -5.76
N TYR A 23 -4.24 -8.06 -6.65
CA TYR A 23 -3.61 -8.83 -7.73
C TYR A 23 -3.26 -7.99 -8.97
N GLY A 24 -3.56 -6.69 -8.95
CA GLY A 24 -3.37 -5.78 -10.07
C GLY A 24 -4.44 -5.89 -11.16
N LYS A 25 -4.11 -5.36 -12.34
CA LYS A 25 -4.89 -5.44 -13.58
C LYS A 25 -3.91 -5.56 -14.76
N PRO A 26 -3.48 -6.80 -15.13
CA PRO A 26 -2.41 -7.00 -16.12
C PRO A 26 -2.69 -6.35 -17.48
N SER A 27 -3.95 -6.32 -17.91
CA SER A 27 -4.36 -5.68 -19.17
C SER A 27 -4.12 -4.17 -19.21
N HIS A 28 -3.88 -3.54 -18.06
CA HIS A 28 -3.59 -2.12 -17.91
C HIS A 28 -2.21 -1.90 -17.28
N GLU A 29 -1.40 -2.97 -17.14
CA GLU A 29 -0.09 -2.95 -16.49
C GLU A 29 -0.09 -2.40 -15.06
N PHE A 30 -1.23 -2.43 -14.37
CA PHE A 30 -1.34 -1.97 -12.98
C PHE A 30 -0.95 -3.08 -12.01
N SER A 31 -0.03 -2.77 -11.10
CA SER A 31 0.48 -3.70 -10.10
C SER A 31 0.72 -2.98 -8.76
N PRO A 32 -0.33 -2.74 -7.96
CA PRO A 32 -0.25 -1.88 -6.78
C PRO A 32 0.82 -2.30 -5.76
N LEU A 33 1.00 -3.60 -5.53
CA LEU A 33 2.06 -4.10 -4.63
C LEU A 33 3.46 -3.82 -5.18
N ALA A 34 3.66 -3.89 -6.49
CA ALA A 34 4.94 -3.54 -7.11
C ALA A 34 5.20 -2.03 -7.02
N ASP A 35 4.16 -1.20 -7.12
CA ASP A 35 4.27 0.25 -6.95
C ASP A 35 4.55 0.63 -5.49
N LEU A 36 3.94 -0.05 -4.52
CA LEU A 36 4.30 0.05 -3.10
C LEU A 36 5.77 -0.33 -2.86
N GLN A 37 6.23 -1.44 -3.44
CA GLN A 37 7.63 -1.84 -3.40
C GLN A 37 8.56 -0.77 -3.96
N ARG A 38 8.21 -0.19 -5.11
CA ARG A 38 8.99 0.92 -5.71
C ARG A 38 8.99 2.15 -4.82
N PHE A 39 7.87 2.46 -4.16
CA PHE A 39 7.76 3.55 -3.20
C PHE A 39 8.77 3.40 -2.05
N PHE A 40 8.85 2.22 -1.44
CA PHE A 40 9.85 1.94 -0.39
C PHE A 40 11.27 1.95 -0.93
N ARG A 41 11.56 1.13 -1.96
CA ARG A 41 12.93 0.91 -2.46
C ARG A 41 13.58 2.12 -3.12
N SER A 42 12.77 3.06 -3.62
CA SER A 42 13.28 4.30 -4.22
C SER A 42 13.45 5.42 -3.19
N GLY A 43 13.27 5.13 -1.89
CA GLY A 43 13.44 6.09 -0.82
C GLY A 43 12.36 7.19 -0.79
N PHE A 44 11.18 6.93 -1.35
CA PHE A 44 10.05 7.86 -1.22
C PHE A 44 9.45 7.81 0.19
N ALA A 45 9.53 6.66 0.87
CA ALA A 45 9.25 6.53 2.28
C ALA A 45 10.36 7.21 3.12
N SER A 46 9.99 8.14 4.02
CA SER A 46 10.96 8.80 4.91
C SER A 46 10.35 9.11 6.27
N SER A 47 11.01 8.75 7.37
CA SER A 47 10.51 8.99 8.73
C SER A 47 10.40 10.49 9.07
N PRO A 48 9.31 10.98 9.70
CA PRO A 48 8.01 10.32 9.83
C PRO A 48 7.22 10.40 8.51
N CYS A 49 6.48 9.35 8.18
CA CYS A 49 5.63 9.29 6.97
C CYS A 49 4.28 8.65 7.30
N LEU A 50 3.21 9.22 6.75
CA LEU A 50 1.91 8.56 6.71
C LEU A 50 1.73 7.89 5.34
N LEU A 51 1.47 6.60 5.34
CA LEU A 51 1.17 5.82 4.16
C LEU A 51 -0.32 5.47 4.17
N CYS A 52 -1.06 6.03 3.22
CA CYS A 52 -2.41 5.61 2.92
C CYS A 52 -2.35 4.52 1.83
N VAL A 53 -3.16 3.49 1.92
CA VAL A 53 -3.31 2.47 0.87
C VAL A 53 -4.78 2.20 0.67
N THR A 54 -5.25 2.36 -0.56
CA THR A 54 -6.60 2.01 -0.97
C THR A 54 -6.52 0.83 -1.93
N LEU A 55 -7.11 -0.31 -1.59
CA LEU A 55 -7.06 -1.50 -2.46
C LEU A 55 -8.38 -2.25 -2.44
N ASN A 56 -8.73 -2.86 -3.56
CA ASN A 56 -9.75 -3.90 -3.56
C ASN A 56 -9.04 -5.26 -3.46
N TYR A 57 -9.54 -6.17 -2.63
CA TYR A 57 -8.92 -7.49 -2.52
C TYR A 57 -9.48 -8.50 -3.54
N ARG A 58 -10.53 -8.14 -4.28
CA ARG A 58 -11.16 -8.96 -5.33
C ARG A 58 -10.63 -8.59 -6.71
N ALA A 59 -10.50 -9.56 -7.63
CA ALA A 59 -10.11 -9.30 -9.01
C ALA A 59 -11.07 -8.30 -9.71
N PRO A 60 -10.60 -7.50 -10.70
CA PRO A 60 -11.43 -6.45 -11.31
C PRO A 60 -12.73 -6.95 -11.97
N SER A 61 -12.79 -8.23 -12.36
CA SER A 61 -13.97 -8.86 -12.97
C SER A 61 -14.83 -9.65 -11.97
N GLU A 62 -14.43 -9.74 -10.70
CA GLU A 62 -15.04 -10.64 -9.74
C GLU A 62 -15.76 -9.90 -8.61
N LEU A 63 -17.07 -10.17 -8.49
CA LEU A 63 -17.85 -9.71 -7.35
C LEU A 63 -17.57 -10.53 -6.08
N PHE A 64 -17.07 -11.75 -6.22
CA PHE A 64 -16.73 -12.66 -5.14
C PHE A 64 -15.45 -13.40 -5.52
N TYR A 65 -14.60 -13.73 -4.54
CA TYR A 65 -13.47 -14.62 -4.80
C TYR A 65 -13.97 -15.95 -5.35
N ASP A 66 -13.21 -16.51 -6.29
CA ASP A 66 -13.34 -17.93 -6.59
C ASP A 66 -13.09 -18.75 -5.31
N ARG A 67 -13.86 -19.83 -5.15
CA ARG A 67 -13.95 -20.59 -3.90
C ARG A 67 -12.62 -21.25 -3.53
N ASP A 68 -11.84 -21.57 -4.56
CA ASP A 68 -10.56 -22.27 -4.46
C ASP A 68 -9.34 -21.32 -4.63
N ALA A 69 -9.58 -20.03 -4.87
CA ALA A 69 -8.51 -19.04 -5.00
C ALA A 69 -8.00 -18.58 -3.61
N PRO A 70 -6.71 -18.23 -3.49
CA PRO A 70 -6.20 -17.55 -2.31
C PRO A 70 -7.01 -16.28 -2.03
N GLN A 71 -7.41 -16.08 -0.80
CA GLN A 71 -8.13 -14.88 -0.38
C GLN A 71 -7.17 -13.99 0.39
N LEU A 72 -6.64 -12.97 -0.28
CA LEU A 72 -5.87 -11.94 0.39
C LEU A 72 -6.79 -11.03 1.19
N SER A 73 -6.29 -10.58 2.33
CA SER A 73 -7.00 -9.81 3.34
C SER A 73 -6.20 -8.57 3.76
N THR A 74 -6.78 -7.75 4.63
CA THR A 74 -6.09 -6.60 5.24
C THR A 74 -4.84 -6.99 6.00
N ASP A 75 -4.80 -8.19 6.57
CA ASP A 75 -3.66 -8.70 7.33
C ASP A 75 -2.47 -8.99 6.40
N ASP A 76 -2.75 -9.44 5.17
CA ASP A 76 -1.71 -9.66 4.16
C ASP A 76 -1.11 -8.33 3.69
N LEU A 77 -1.94 -7.30 3.51
CA LEU A 77 -1.46 -5.96 3.19
C LEU A 77 -0.62 -5.38 4.34
N GLU A 78 -1.09 -5.52 5.58
CA GLU A 78 -0.36 -5.06 6.75
C GLU A 78 1.01 -5.72 6.85
N GLY A 79 1.05 -7.05 6.75
CA GLY A 79 2.29 -7.82 6.77
C GLY A 79 3.24 -7.42 5.64
N PHE A 80 2.71 -7.18 4.44
CA PHE A 80 3.49 -6.69 3.30
C PHE A 80 4.10 -5.32 3.56
N VAL A 81 3.30 -4.34 4.01
CA VAL A 81 3.77 -2.97 4.29
C VAL A 81 4.79 -2.98 5.41
N ALA A 82 4.55 -3.75 6.48
CA ALA A 82 5.49 -3.90 7.59
C ALA A 82 6.83 -4.51 7.13
N ALA A 83 6.79 -5.52 6.27
CA ALA A 83 8.00 -6.14 5.72
C ALA A 83 8.81 -5.18 4.84
N GLU A 84 8.15 -4.44 3.95
CA GLU A 84 8.83 -3.45 3.10
C GLU A 84 9.37 -2.26 3.92
N ALA A 85 8.64 -1.79 4.94
CA ALA A 85 9.12 -0.77 5.87
C ALA A 85 10.35 -1.24 6.66
N ALA A 86 10.31 -2.45 7.21
CA ALA A 86 11.43 -3.04 7.96
C ALA A 86 12.68 -3.20 7.08
N ALA A 87 12.50 -3.57 5.80
CA ALA A 87 13.60 -3.65 4.83
C ALA A 87 14.26 -2.28 4.57
N GLN A 88 13.58 -1.16 4.87
CA GLN A 88 14.11 0.20 4.81
C GLN A 88 14.55 0.75 6.18
N GLY A 89 14.59 -0.08 7.23
CA GLY A 89 14.95 0.35 8.59
C GLY A 89 13.88 1.22 9.25
N MET A 90 12.61 1.00 8.90
CA MET A 90 11.46 1.71 9.46
C MET A 90 10.56 0.75 10.24
N GLU A 91 9.94 1.26 11.29
CA GLU A 91 8.78 0.66 11.95
C GLU A 91 7.51 1.04 11.19
N CYS A 92 6.56 0.12 11.15
CA CYS A 92 5.23 0.33 10.58
C CYS A 92 4.19 0.10 11.67
N LYS A 93 3.31 1.08 11.87
CA LYS A 93 2.21 1.00 12.81
C LYS A 93 0.88 1.24 12.08
N PRO A 94 -0.02 0.26 12.03
CA PRO A 94 -1.38 0.49 11.56
C PRO A 94 -2.10 1.51 12.44
N LEU A 95 -2.74 2.49 11.83
CA LEU A 95 -3.54 3.49 12.53
C LEU A 95 -5.03 3.23 12.38
N GLU A 96 -5.48 3.00 11.14
CA GLU A 96 -6.89 2.84 10.83
C GLU A 96 -7.07 1.94 9.61
N MET A 97 -8.08 1.07 9.65
CA MET A 97 -8.50 0.27 8.51
C MET A 97 -10.02 0.20 8.45
N PHE A 98 -10.58 0.44 7.26
CA PHE A 98 -12.02 0.23 7.03
C PHE A 98 -12.26 -0.31 5.63
N GLN A 99 -13.33 -1.09 5.48
CA GLN A 99 -13.72 -1.70 4.22
C GLN A 99 -15.13 -1.24 3.84
N TYR A 100 -15.24 -0.46 2.78
CA TYR A 100 -16.53 -0.01 2.24
C TYR A 100 -16.49 -0.01 0.71
N GLY A 101 -16.76 -1.17 0.10
CA GLY A 101 -16.58 -1.41 -1.34
C GLY A 101 -15.10 -1.54 -1.76
N MET A 102 -14.25 -0.67 -1.24
CA MET A 102 -12.79 -0.70 -1.29
C MET A 102 -12.25 -0.71 0.14
N ALA A 103 -11.08 -1.31 0.35
CA ALA A 103 -10.40 -1.20 1.62
C ALA A 103 -9.52 0.04 1.64
N PHE A 104 -9.53 0.72 2.78
CA PHE A 104 -8.62 1.80 3.12
C PHE A 104 -7.80 1.35 4.31
N SER A 105 -6.48 1.51 4.23
CA SER A 105 -5.54 1.23 5.30
C SER A 105 -4.59 2.41 5.47
N LEU A 106 -4.45 2.90 6.70
CA LEU A 106 -3.55 3.97 7.07
C LEU A 106 -2.45 3.45 8.00
N PHE A 107 -1.20 3.74 7.64
CA PHE A 107 -0.02 3.34 8.38
C PHE A 107 0.82 4.56 8.75
N GLU A 108 1.37 4.54 9.96
CA GLU A 108 2.45 5.41 10.39
C GLU A 108 3.78 4.69 10.21
N LEU A 109 4.71 5.32 9.49
CA LEU A 109 6.05 4.83 9.24
C LEU A 109 7.06 5.71 9.96
N THR A 110 7.82 5.14 10.87
CA THR A 110 8.84 5.84 11.69
C THR A 110 10.19 5.15 11.57
N SER A 111 11.27 5.87 11.80
CA SER A 111 12.61 5.28 11.91
C SER A 111 12.70 4.51 13.22
N CYS A 112 13.35 3.34 13.17
CA CYS A 112 13.81 2.65 14.38
C CYS A 112 14.78 3.51 15.20
#